data_AF-A0A9D6KZM3-F1
#
_entry.id   AF-A0A9D6KZM3-F1
#
_cell.length_a   1.000
_cell.length_b   1.000
_cell.length_c   1.000
_cell.angle_alpha   90.00
_cell.angle_beta   90.00
_cell.angle_gamma   90.00
#
_symmetry.space_group_name_H-M   'P 1'
#
loop_
_entity.id
_entity.type
_entity.pdbx_description
1 polymer ?
#
loop_
_entity_poly.entity_id
_entity_poly.type
_entity_poly.pdbx_seq_one_letter_code
_entity_poly.pdbx_strand_id
1 'polypeptide(L)'
;MKSVLLVLMLISTYSLVRQKEFSWLVGTWQEEGKQSFEVWKWDDNFLSAESYKMKEGSKIITEEIKLIKKGNEFYYVTDVAG
;
A
#
# COMPACT_ATOMS: atom_id res chain seq x y z
N MET A 1 14.32 40.39 27.64
CA MET A 1 14.73 39.43 26.59
C MET A 1 14.63 37.97 27.05
N LYS A 2 13.56 37.57 27.76
CA LYS A 2 13.36 36.18 28.22
C LYS A 2 12.20 35.47 27.52
N SER A 3 11.26 36.23 26.93
CA SER A 3 10.05 35.70 26.30
C SER A 3 10.23 35.25 24.84
N VAL A 4 11.33 35.62 24.18
CA VAL A 4 11.58 35.28 22.76
C VAL A 4 12.04 33.83 22.61
N LEU A 5 12.70 33.25 23.63
CA LEU A 5 13.18 31.87 23.56
C LEU A 5 12.07 30.81 23.53
N LEU A 6 10.87 31.14 24.05
CA LEU A 6 9.79 30.16 24.19
C LEU A 6 9.11 29.83 22.84
N VAL A 7 9.13 30.75 21.88
CA VAL A 7 8.42 30.63 20.60
C VAL A 7 9.18 29.71 19.62
N LEU A 8 10.50 29.61 19.75
CA LEU A 8 11.34 28.78 18.87
C LEU A 8 11.27 27.27 19.18
N MET A 9 10.86 26.85 20.38
CA MET A 9 10.74 25.43 20.74
C MET A 9 9.46 24.76 20.21
N LEU A 10 8.46 25.53 19.75
CA LEU A 10 7.20 24.98 19.23
C LEU A 10 7.26 24.60 17.75
N ILE A 11 8.36 24.91 17.05
CA ILE A 11 8.51 24.67 15.61
C ILE A 11 9.24 23.35 15.33
N SER A 12 9.95 22.78 16.31
CA SER A 12 10.64 21.50 16.16
C SER A 12 9.74 20.33 16.57
N THR A 13 8.95 19.82 15.62
CA THR A 13 8.68 18.37 15.38
C THR A 13 7.43 18.18 14.52
N TYR A 14 7.37 18.81 13.35
CA TYR A 14 6.60 18.23 12.25
C TYR A 14 7.60 17.61 11.28
N SER A 15 8.29 16.56 11.73
CA SER A 15 8.81 15.58 10.78
C SER A 15 7.59 14.97 10.10
N LEU A 16 7.21 15.55 8.97
CA LEU A 16 6.22 15.00 8.06
C LEU A 16 6.80 13.66 7.60
N VAL A 17 6.53 12.59 8.35
CA VAL A 17 6.83 11.23 7.89
C VAL A 17 6.01 11.08 6.62
N ARG A 18 6.67 11.27 5.47
CA ARG A 18 6.07 11.12 4.16
C ARG A 18 5.85 9.63 3.98
N GLN A 19 4.71 9.13 4.45
CA GLN A 19 4.29 7.77 4.19
C GLN A 19 4.32 7.57 2.67
N LYS A 20 5.04 6.53 2.21
CA LYS A 20 5.08 6.20 0.79
C LYS A 20 3.62 5.94 0.34
N GLU A 21 3.20 6.58 -0.74
CA GLU A 21 1.81 6.55 -1.21
C GLU A 21 1.31 5.10 -1.27
N PHE A 22 0.11 4.83 -0.75
CA PHE A 22 -0.48 3.49 -0.67
C PHE A 22 0.22 2.46 0.24
N SER A 23 1.17 2.86 1.09
CA SER A 23 1.79 1.90 2.04
C SER A 23 0.81 1.24 3.00
N TRP A 24 -0.36 1.84 3.20
CA TRP A 24 -1.43 1.26 4.01
C TRP A 24 -2.07 0.01 3.37
N LEU A 25 -1.88 -0.23 2.07
CA LEU A 25 -2.34 -1.45 1.40
C LEU A 25 -1.44 -2.65 1.69
N VAL A 26 -0.15 -2.43 2.01
CA VAL A 26 0.82 -3.52 2.20
C VAL A 26 0.34 -4.48 3.28
N GLY A 27 0.21 -5.75 2.93
CA GLY A 27 -0.34 -6.77 3.82
C GLY A 27 -1.16 -7.80 3.07
N THR A 28 -1.83 -8.65 3.83
CA THR A 28 -2.80 -9.62 3.31
C THR A 28 -4.19 -9.19 3.71
N TRP A 29 -5.07 -9.10 2.73
CA TRP A 29 -6.48 -8.77 2.90
C TRP A 29 -7.29 -10.02 2.58
N GLN A 30 -8.34 -10.24 3.37
CA GLN A 30 -9.31 -11.30 3.13
C GLN A 30 -10.67 -10.64 2.92
N GLU A 31 -11.38 -11.11 1.89
CA GLU A 31 -12.77 -10.69 1.69
C GLU A 31 -13.65 -11.31 2.77
N GLU A 32 -14.46 -10.48 3.44
CA GLU A 32 -15.28 -10.92 4.57
C GLU A 32 -16.22 -12.06 4.20
N GLY A 33 -16.21 -13.14 4.99
CA GLY A 33 -17.03 -14.32 4.76
C GLY A 33 -16.61 -15.18 3.56
N LYS A 34 -15.49 -14.89 2.89
CA LYS A 34 -15.01 -15.64 1.73
C LYS A 34 -13.57 -16.12 1.91
N GLN A 35 -13.23 -17.17 1.17
CA GLN A 35 -11.85 -17.68 1.04
C GLN A 35 -11.16 -17.04 -0.18
N SER A 36 -11.36 -15.73 -0.34
CA SER A 36 -10.72 -14.89 -1.35
C SER A 36 -9.78 -13.92 -0.63
N PHE A 37 -8.60 -13.72 -1.20
CA PHE A 37 -7.52 -12.98 -0.58
C PHE A 37 -6.82 -12.10 -1.60
N GLU A 38 -6.22 -11.02 -1.13
CA GLU A 38 -5.36 -10.12 -1.90
C GLU A 38 -4.11 -9.80 -1.08
N VAL A 39 -2.93 -9.99 -1.67
CA VAL A 39 -1.65 -9.75 -0.95
C VAL A 39 -0.90 -8.63 -1.65
N TRP A 40 -0.73 -7.51 -0.97
CA TRP A 40 0.03 -6.37 -1.46
C TRP A 40 1.43 -6.32 -0.87
N LYS A 41 2.41 -6.02 -1.72
CA LYS A 41 3.80 -5.80 -1.35
C LYS A 41 4.42 -4.69 -2.21
N TRP A 42 5.46 -4.07 -1.69
CA TRP A 42 6.34 -3.23 -2.50
C TRP A 42 7.27 -4.12 -3.32
N ASP A 43 7.31 -3.85 -4.63
CA ASP A 43 8.27 -4.44 -5.55
C ASP A 43 9.07 -3.30 -6.18
N ASP A 44 10.28 -3.08 -5.68
CA ASP A 44 11.15 -1.94 -5.97
C ASP A 44 10.41 -0.59 -5.94
N ASN A 45 9.92 -0.15 -7.12
CA ASN A 45 9.34 1.16 -7.39
C ASN A 45 7.82 1.17 -7.56
N PHE A 46 7.15 0.02 -7.55
CA PHE A 46 5.70 -0.08 -7.69
C PHE A 46 5.11 -0.96 -6.58
N LEU A 47 3.81 -0.82 -6.33
CA LEU A 47 3.08 -1.72 -5.45
C LEU A 47 2.52 -2.86 -6.30
N SER A 48 2.81 -4.11 -5.93
CA SER A 48 2.27 -5.30 -6.61
C SER A 48 1.27 -6.00 -5.70
N ALA A 49 0.21 -6.56 -6.27
CA ALA A 49 -0.69 -7.45 -5.57
C ALA A 49 -0.93 -8.76 -6.34
N GLU A 50 -1.27 -9.80 -5.59
CA GLU A 50 -1.83 -11.04 -6.12
C GLU A 50 -3.19 -11.28 -5.46
N SER A 51 -4.24 -11.40 -6.26
CA SER A 51 -5.54 -11.86 -5.82
C SER A 51 -5.63 -13.37 -6.02
N TYR A 52 -6.12 -14.09 -5.01
CA TYR A 52 -6.25 -15.53 -5.07
C TYR A 52 -7.44 -16.05 -4.27
N LYS A 53 -7.85 -17.27 -4.56
CA LYS A 53 -8.86 -18.01 -3.80
C LYS A 53 -8.29 -19.31 -3.29
N MET A 54 -8.76 -19.74 -2.12
CA MET A 54 -8.47 -21.08 -1.62
C MET A 54 -9.59 -22.03 -2.08
N LYS A 55 -9.23 -23.06 -2.85
CA LYS A 55 -10.14 -24.13 -3.26
C LYS A 55 -9.48 -25.47 -2.97
N GLU A 56 -10.15 -26.32 -2.18
CA GLU A 56 -9.63 -27.65 -1.80
C GLU A 56 -8.21 -27.58 -1.19
N GLY A 57 -7.94 -26.56 -0.37
CA GLY A 57 -6.63 -26.33 0.25
C GLY A 57 -5.56 -25.76 -0.69
N SER A 58 -5.88 -25.55 -1.97
CA SER A 58 -4.96 -25.00 -2.97
C SER A 58 -5.20 -23.51 -3.20
N LYS A 59 -4.12 -22.73 -3.29
CA LYS A 59 -4.13 -21.33 -3.73
C LYS A 59 -4.30 -21.28 -5.24
N ILE A 60 -5.38 -20.68 -5.71
CA ILE A 60 -5.65 -20.40 -7.12
C ILE A 60 -5.53 -18.90 -7.32
N ILE A 61 -4.47 -18.45 -7.99
CA ILE A 61 -4.30 -17.05 -8.36
C ILE A 61 -5.38 -16.70 -9.39
N THR A 62 -6.05 -15.57 -9.19
CA THR A 62 -7.09 -15.08 -10.08
C THR A 62 -6.67 -13.80 -10.79
N GLU A 63 -5.77 -13.02 -10.19
CA GLU A 63 -5.35 -11.73 -10.72
C GLU A 63 -3.96 -11.37 -10.21
N GLU A 64 -3.16 -10.74 -11.07
CA GLU A 64 -1.96 -10.00 -10.70
C GLU A 64 -2.21 -8.51 -10.91
N ILE A 65 -1.88 -7.69 -9.91
CA ILE A 65 -2.19 -6.27 -9.88
C ILE A 65 -0.89 -5.48 -9.70
N LYS A 66 -0.78 -4.34 -10.38
CA LYS A 66 0.31 -3.37 -10.19
C LYS A 66 -0.27 -1.96 -10.09
N LEU A 67 0.11 -1.23 -9.04
CA LEU A 67 -0.07 0.22 -8.93
C LEU A 67 1.22 0.92 -9.33
N ILE A 68 1.19 1.56 -10.49
CA ILE A 68 2.35 2.24 -11.08
C ILE A 68 2.11 3.75 -11.04
N LYS A 69 3.08 4.49 -10.50
CA LYS A 69 3.08 5.95 -10.56
C LYS A 69 3.74 6.43 -11.85
N LYS A 70 3.05 7.27 -12.62
CA LYS A 70 3.63 7.99 -13.78
C LYS A 70 3.34 9.48 -13.63
N GLY A 71 4.37 10.28 -13.36
CA GLY A 71 4.19 11.70 -13.04
C GLY A 71 3.40 11.88 -11.73
N ASN A 72 2.25 12.55 -11.82
CA ASN A 72 1.34 12.78 -10.68
C ASN A 72 0.12 11.84 -10.68
N GLU A 73 0.10 10.86 -11.58
CA GLU A 73 -1.01 9.93 -11.75
C GLU A 73 -0.62 8.51 -11.32
N PHE A 74 -1.64 7.75 -10.89
CA PHE A 74 -1.51 6.33 -10.56
C PHE A 74 -2.33 5.50 -11.54
N TYR A 75 -1.74 4.40 -11.96
CA TYR A 75 -2.34 3.45 -12.89
C TYR A 75 -2.53 2.12 -12.18
N TYR A 76 -3.77 1.64 -12.15
CA TYR A 76 -4.12 0.27 -11.77
C TYR A 76 -4.01 -0.61 -13.01
N VAL A 77 -3.03 -1.51 -13.01
CA VAL A 77 -2.78 -2.44 -14.11
C VAL A 77 -3.06 -3.84 -13.60
N THR A 78 -3.90 -4.58 -14.32
CA THR A 78 -4.30 -5.94 -13.95
C THR A 78 -3.97 -6.91 -15.08
N ASP A 79 -3.57 -8.12 -14.70
CA ASP A 79 -3.52 -9.29 -15.55
C ASP A 79 -4.34 -10.42 -14.89
N VAL A 80 -5.28 -10.99 -15.64
CA VAL A 80 -6.18 -12.03 -15.12
C VAL A 80 -5.55 -13.38 -15.45
N ALA A 81 -5.28 -14.16 -14.41
CA ALA A 81 -4.83 -15.54 -14.60
C ALA A 81 -5.98 -16.33 -15.26
N GLY A 82 -5.79 -16.70 -16.52
CA GLY A 82 -6.75 -17.47 -17.33
C GLY A 82 -6.90 -18.92 -16.90
#